data_AF-A0A1A8FH35-F1
#
_entry.id   AF-A0A1A8FH35-F1
#
_cell.length_a   1.000
_cell.length_b   1.000
_cell.length_c   1.000
_cell.angle_alpha   90.00
_cell.angle_beta   90.00
_cell.angle_gamma   90.00
#
_symmetry.space_group_name_H-M   'P 1'
#
loop_
_entity.id
_entity.type
_entity.pdbx_description
1 polymer ?
#
loop_
_entity_poly.entity_id
_entity_poly.type
_entity_poly.pdbx_seq_one_letter_code
_entity_poly.pdbx_strand_id
1 'polypeptide(L)'
;QKGIIKLKPSSVKKYRLTEQNFSQFFPDEPPVFPFSSALAQASLLSPNAREKLKLLQKREEMATQDRARLKKEKEEVLEAKRREREDKDKLREEQRRRFEEERERKKQEKELRKLEKEKEREKLKEEKRKYAENLKLRNKPREDMECEDLKELPTPVPVRTRLPAELFGEALTVIEFLHAFGDPFELRDEFPDGVTLEVLEEALVGSDPEGPLCELLFFFLTAIFQVLDEEQEEVAKDQAEDLRDALDDDSDPTQSALSAVASLAAAWPQLHQGSSLKQLDLDSCTLSEILRLHILGSGAYCNHGNAKFRYQKQGAFTLMDDPCVNLQFSEPALLKKLSCTPVYDLSPEEKLKILLALLGKLLT
;
A
#
# COMPACT_ATOMS: atom_id res chain seq x y z
N GLN A 1 28.91 45.26 -35.31
CA GLN A 1 28.74 43.83 -35.00
C GLN A 1 27.28 43.45 -35.26
N LYS A 2 27.01 42.67 -36.31
CA LYS A 2 25.66 42.21 -36.66
C LYS A 2 25.31 41.02 -35.76
N GLY A 3 24.41 41.21 -34.80
CA GLY A 3 24.01 40.16 -33.85
C GLY A 3 23.15 39.10 -34.52
N ILE A 4 23.72 37.93 -34.78
CA ILE A 4 22.97 36.77 -35.26
C ILE A 4 22.65 35.90 -34.04
N ILE A 5 21.37 35.79 -33.72
CA ILE A 5 20.88 34.87 -32.69
C ILE A 5 20.97 33.46 -33.27
N LYS A 6 21.75 32.58 -32.64
CA LYS A 6 21.83 31.15 -32.98
C LYS A 6 21.33 30.32 -31.80
N LEU A 7 20.59 29.25 -32.11
CA LEU A 7 20.16 28.28 -31.10
C LEU A 7 21.35 27.48 -30.57
N LYS A 8 21.28 27.08 -29.29
CA LYS A 8 22.33 26.25 -28.68
C LYS A 8 22.35 24.85 -29.33
N PRO A 9 23.53 24.30 -29.66
CA PRO A 9 23.63 22.98 -30.32
C PRO A 9 22.96 21.85 -29.53
N SER A 10 22.99 21.93 -28.20
CA SER A 10 22.33 20.97 -27.30
C SER A 10 20.81 20.97 -27.45
N SER A 11 20.20 22.13 -27.71
CA SER A 11 18.75 22.24 -27.94
C SER A 11 18.36 21.69 -29.31
N VAL A 12 19.19 21.90 -30.33
CA VAL A 12 18.97 21.35 -31.68
C VAL A 12 18.98 19.82 -31.66
N LYS A 13 19.94 19.20 -30.95
CA LYS A 13 20.04 17.75 -30.82
C LYS A 13 18.94 17.15 -29.94
N LYS A 14 18.59 17.80 -28.82
CA LYS A 14 17.55 17.32 -27.89
C LYS A 14 16.17 17.22 -28.55
N TYR A 15 15.82 18.16 -29.41
CA TYR A 15 14.51 18.21 -30.06
C TYR A 15 14.55 17.81 -31.55
N ARG A 16 15.67 17.25 -32.03
CA ARG A 16 15.88 16.82 -33.44
C ARG A 16 15.40 17.85 -34.47
N LEU A 17 15.66 19.13 -34.20
CA LEU A 17 15.09 20.25 -34.99
C LEU A 17 15.58 20.29 -36.44
N THR A 18 16.68 19.59 -36.76
CA THR A 18 17.20 19.43 -38.13
C THR A 18 16.45 18.40 -38.95
N GLU A 19 15.70 17.49 -38.31
CA GLU A 19 14.95 16.40 -38.98
C GLU A 19 13.47 16.76 -39.18
N GLN A 20 13.03 17.92 -38.68
CA GLN A 20 11.64 18.32 -38.71
C GLN A 20 11.39 19.45 -39.72
N ASN A 21 10.29 19.35 -40.47
CA ASN A 21 9.92 20.30 -41.53
C ASN A 21 8.64 21.08 -41.15
N PHE A 22 8.51 22.31 -41.63
CA PHE A 22 7.39 23.22 -41.37
C PHE A 22 6.01 22.57 -41.59
N SER A 23 5.89 21.77 -42.65
CA SER A 23 4.67 21.04 -43.02
C SER A 23 4.25 19.93 -42.05
N GLN A 24 5.13 19.51 -41.11
CA GLN A 24 4.77 18.53 -40.08
C GLN A 24 4.01 19.15 -38.90
N PHE A 25 4.10 20.47 -38.72
CA PHE A 25 3.49 21.18 -37.59
C PHE A 25 2.39 22.15 -38.00
N PHE A 26 2.39 22.60 -39.25
CA PHE A 26 1.44 23.55 -39.76
C PHE A 26 0.88 23.05 -41.10
N PRO A 27 -0.45 23.00 -41.26
CA PRO A 27 -1.09 22.52 -42.50
C PRO A 27 -1.05 23.54 -43.65
N ASP A 28 -0.59 24.78 -43.39
CA ASP A 28 -0.56 25.88 -44.36
C ASP A 28 0.85 26.10 -44.96
N GLU A 29 0.95 26.76 -46.11
CA GLU A 29 2.24 27.12 -46.72
C GLU A 29 3.00 28.17 -45.89
N PRO A 30 4.34 28.07 -45.78
CA PRO A 30 5.14 29.00 -44.98
C PRO A 30 5.10 30.44 -45.56
N PRO A 31 4.98 31.48 -44.71
CA PRO A 31 4.87 32.85 -45.17
C PRO A 31 6.16 33.36 -45.83
N VAL A 32 6.01 34.03 -46.98
CA VAL A 32 7.11 34.65 -47.74
C VAL A 32 7.29 36.10 -47.30
N PHE A 33 8.47 36.45 -46.81
CA PHE A 33 8.82 37.83 -46.45
C PHE A 33 9.72 38.45 -47.54
N PRO A 34 9.35 39.58 -48.18
CA PRO A 34 10.21 40.23 -49.16
C PRO A 34 11.32 41.03 -48.46
N PHE A 35 12.57 40.82 -48.89
CA PHE A 35 13.71 41.64 -48.49
C PHE A 35 13.77 42.93 -49.31
N SER A 36 13.84 44.07 -48.63
CA SER A 36 14.03 45.39 -49.23
C SER A 36 15.51 45.64 -49.54
N SER A 37 15.82 45.96 -50.81
CA SER A 37 17.11 46.49 -51.22
C SER A 37 16.96 47.96 -51.58
N ALA A 38 17.77 48.83 -50.98
CA ALA A 38 17.99 50.18 -51.47
C ALA A 38 19.45 50.60 -51.25
N LEU A 39 19.88 51.52 -52.12
CA LEU A 39 21.13 52.28 -52.20
C LEU A 39 22.10 51.77 -53.28
N ALA A 40 22.62 52.59 -54.21
CA ALA A 40 22.55 54.04 -54.38
C ALA A 40 23.21 54.51 -55.70
N GLN A 41 23.05 55.82 -55.95
CA GLN A 41 23.90 56.77 -56.71
C GLN A 41 23.75 56.80 -58.25
N ALA A 42 23.87 57.94 -58.93
CA ALA A 42 23.87 59.38 -58.59
C ALA A 42 24.05 60.17 -59.92
N SER A 43 23.73 61.48 -59.87
CA SER A 43 24.42 62.56 -60.61
C SER A 43 24.12 62.71 -62.12
N LEU A 44 24.03 63.89 -62.76
CA LEU A 44 24.14 65.32 -62.41
C LEU A 44 24.01 66.13 -63.74
N LEU A 45 23.63 67.42 -63.63
CA LEU A 45 23.98 68.59 -64.48
C LEU A 45 22.99 69.20 -65.52
N SER A 46 22.64 70.47 -65.20
CA SER A 46 22.30 71.72 -65.95
C SER A 46 23.16 71.97 -67.23
N PRO A 47 22.97 72.99 -68.14
CA PRO A 47 22.41 74.35 -67.89
C PRO A 47 21.80 75.19 -69.07
N ASN A 48 21.40 76.42 -68.71
CA ASN A 48 21.56 77.71 -69.44
C ASN A 48 20.52 78.25 -70.47
N ALA A 49 19.92 79.38 -70.08
CA ALA A 49 20.12 80.75 -70.62
C ALA A 49 19.46 81.24 -71.94
N ARG A 50 18.64 82.29 -71.73
CA ARG A 50 18.65 83.64 -72.37
C ARG A 50 18.08 83.88 -73.78
N GLU A 51 17.22 84.92 -73.80
CA GLU A 51 17.14 86.03 -74.79
C GLU A 51 16.48 85.70 -76.16
N LYS A 52 15.68 86.52 -76.85
CA LYS A 52 15.25 87.93 -76.69
C LYS A 52 14.19 88.27 -77.77
N LEU A 53 13.31 89.21 -77.42
CA LEU A 53 12.93 90.40 -78.21
C LEU A 53 11.72 90.37 -79.16
N LYS A 54 10.92 91.44 -78.98
CA LYS A 54 9.97 92.14 -79.86
C LYS A 54 8.50 91.67 -79.84
N LEU A 55 7.73 92.25 -78.93
CA LEU A 55 6.60 93.08 -79.35
C LEU A 55 6.41 94.24 -78.36
N LEU A 56 6.98 95.38 -78.74
CA LEU A 56 6.80 96.67 -78.10
C LEU A 56 5.42 97.25 -78.51
N GLN A 57 4.92 98.14 -77.65
CA GLN A 57 3.81 99.08 -77.89
C GLN A 57 2.38 98.59 -77.66
N LYS A 58 2.06 98.22 -76.40
CA LYS A 58 0.77 98.65 -75.79
C LYS A 58 0.73 98.59 -74.25
N ARG A 59 1.80 98.95 -73.53
CA ARG A 59 1.73 98.91 -72.05
C ARG A 59 2.64 99.92 -71.36
N GLU A 60 2.37 101.21 -71.59
CA GLU A 60 2.98 102.31 -70.81
C GLU A 60 1.99 103.07 -69.91
N GLU A 61 0.77 102.57 -69.69
CA GLU A 61 -0.19 103.18 -68.75
C GLU A 61 -0.38 102.38 -67.44
N MET A 62 0.40 101.32 -67.18
CA MET A 62 0.21 100.43 -66.02
C MET A 62 1.41 100.37 -65.05
N ALA A 63 2.39 101.28 -65.17
CA ALA A 63 3.65 101.24 -64.40
C ALA A 63 3.60 101.97 -63.02
N THR A 64 2.46 102.56 -62.65
CA THR A 64 2.31 103.29 -61.36
C THR A 64 1.49 102.53 -60.31
N GLN A 65 0.78 101.45 -60.65
CA GLN A 65 0.07 100.58 -59.70
C GLN A 65 0.93 99.42 -59.16
N ASP A 66 1.95 98.98 -59.89
CA ASP A 66 2.76 97.81 -59.53
C ASP A 66 3.78 98.09 -58.41
N ARG A 67 4.27 99.34 -58.30
CA ARG A 67 5.28 99.71 -57.29
C ARG A 67 4.71 99.79 -55.86
N ALA A 68 3.39 99.97 -55.72
CA ALA A 68 2.68 99.96 -54.45
C ALA A 68 2.26 98.54 -54.01
N ARG A 69 1.94 97.66 -54.97
CA ARG A 69 1.61 96.24 -54.69
C ARG A 69 2.83 95.44 -54.23
N LEU A 70 4.00 95.64 -54.87
CA LEU A 70 5.24 94.94 -54.49
C LEU A 70 5.78 95.28 -53.09
N LYS A 71 5.41 96.43 -52.50
CA LYS A 71 5.83 96.82 -51.15
C LYS A 71 4.98 96.14 -50.08
N LYS A 72 3.66 96.09 -50.27
CA LYS A 72 2.74 95.33 -49.40
C LYS A 72 3.00 93.83 -49.45
N GLU A 73 3.29 93.30 -50.64
CA GLU A 73 3.56 91.87 -50.83
C GLU A 73 4.89 91.43 -50.17
N LYS A 74 5.90 92.30 -50.10
CA LYS A 74 7.15 92.02 -49.38
C LYS A 74 7.01 92.06 -47.86
N GLU A 75 6.16 92.94 -47.33
CA GLU A 75 5.84 93.01 -45.89
C GLU A 75 5.00 91.81 -45.46
N GLU A 76 4.01 91.41 -46.24
CA GLU A 76 3.20 90.20 -46.00
C GLU A 76 4.04 88.92 -46.07
N VAL A 77 5.01 88.82 -46.98
CA VAL A 77 5.92 87.65 -47.06
C VAL A 77 6.89 87.58 -45.88
N LEU A 78 7.35 88.72 -45.35
CA LEU A 78 8.20 88.77 -44.16
C LEU A 78 7.44 88.43 -42.89
N GLU A 79 6.20 88.93 -42.77
CA GLU A 79 5.34 88.61 -41.63
C GLU A 79 4.85 87.15 -41.67
N ALA A 80 4.55 86.62 -42.86
CA ALA A 80 4.27 85.20 -43.07
C ALA A 80 5.46 84.31 -42.69
N LYS A 81 6.70 84.70 -43.04
CA LYS A 81 7.92 84.00 -42.62
C LYS A 81 8.17 84.06 -41.11
N ARG A 82 7.74 85.12 -40.42
CA ARG A 82 7.87 85.22 -38.96
C ARG A 82 6.87 84.31 -38.26
N ARG A 83 5.61 84.30 -38.72
CA ARG A 83 4.55 83.39 -38.22
C ARG A 83 4.89 81.93 -38.50
N GLU A 84 5.45 81.61 -39.68
CA GLU A 84 5.91 80.26 -40.02
C GLU A 84 7.05 79.77 -39.10
N ARG A 85 7.97 80.64 -38.70
CA ARG A 85 9.03 80.30 -37.73
C ARG A 85 8.47 80.09 -36.32
N GLU A 86 7.60 80.99 -35.87
CA GLU A 86 6.94 80.87 -34.57
C GLU A 86 6.06 79.61 -34.47
N ASP A 87 5.33 79.25 -35.53
CA ASP A 87 4.52 78.03 -35.60
C ASP A 87 5.38 76.77 -35.72
N LYS A 88 6.51 76.84 -36.43
CA LYS A 88 7.49 75.75 -36.50
C LYS A 88 8.19 75.51 -35.17
N ASP A 89 8.49 76.56 -34.41
CA ASP A 89 9.10 76.45 -33.09
C ASP A 89 8.09 75.95 -32.05
N LYS A 90 6.83 76.40 -32.09
CA LYS A 90 5.74 75.84 -31.28
C LYS A 90 5.50 74.36 -31.58
N LEU A 91 5.50 73.97 -32.86
CA LEU A 91 5.35 72.56 -33.26
C LEU A 91 6.53 71.70 -32.78
N ARG A 92 7.76 72.24 -32.76
CA ARG A 92 8.94 71.54 -32.22
C ARG A 92 8.89 71.42 -30.69
N GLU A 93 8.43 72.44 -29.99
CA GLU A 93 8.28 72.40 -28.53
C GLU A 93 7.16 71.45 -28.12
N GLU A 94 6.04 71.44 -28.85
CA GLU A 94 4.94 70.50 -28.64
C GLU A 94 5.36 69.05 -28.95
N GLN A 95 6.15 68.83 -30.02
CA GLN A 95 6.75 67.52 -30.29
C GLN A 95 7.71 67.05 -29.19
N ARG A 96 8.50 67.96 -28.60
CA ARG A 96 9.38 67.63 -27.46
C ARG A 96 8.58 67.27 -26.21
N ARG A 97 7.53 68.02 -25.89
CA ARG A 97 6.63 67.72 -24.75
C ARG A 97 5.92 66.39 -24.94
N ARG A 98 5.39 66.11 -26.13
CA ARG A 98 4.78 64.81 -26.45
C ARG A 98 5.78 63.65 -26.33
N PHE A 99 7.02 63.84 -26.77
CA PHE A 99 8.07 62.82 -26.64
C PHE A 99 8.49 62.58 -25.19
N GLU A 100 8.59 63.64 -24.37
CA GLU A 100 8.88 63.51 -22.93
C GLU A 100 7.74 62.85 -22.17
N GLU A 101 6.48 63.22 -22.44
CA GLU A 101 5.29 62.58 -21.87
C GLU A 101 5.17 61.11 -22.29
N GLU A 102 5.45 60.78 -23.56
CA GLU A 102 5.47 59.40 -24.04
C GLU A 102 6.62 58.60 -23.39
N ARG A 103 7.77 59.23 -23.15
CA ARG A 103 8.91 58.60 -22.47
C ARG A 103 8.61 58.32 -21.00
N GLU A 104 7.93 59.22 -20.30
CA GLU A 104 7.52 59.03 -18.91
C GLU A 104 6.38 58.00 -18.79
N ARG A 105 5.41 58.00 -19.72
CA ARG A 105 4.39 56.94 -19.80
C ARG A 105 5.02 55.57 -20.03
N LYS A 106 5.98 55.45 -20.95
CA LYS A 106 6.74 54.22 -21.19
C LYS A 106 7.58 53.78 -19.98
N LYS A 107 8.04 54.71 -19.13
CA LYS A 107 8.72 54.36 -17.87
C LYS A 107 7.73 53.86 -16.83
N GLN A 108 6.62 54.56 -16.63
CA GLN A 108 5.57 54.18 -15.69
C GLN A 108 4.96 52.81 -16.05
N GLU A 109 4.69 52.56 -17.34
CA GLU A 109 4.20 51.26 -17.82
C GLU A 109 5.23 50.14 -17.60
N LYS A 110 6.53 50.42 -17.83
CA LYS A 110 7.60 49.46 -17.52
C LYS A 110 7.73 49.18 -16.03
N GLU A 111 7.57 50.18 -15.18
CA GLU A 111 7.60 50.02 -13.72
C GLU A 111 6.38 49.23 -13.23
N LEU A 112 5.17 49.54 -13.71
CA LEU A 112 3.96 48.76 -13.39
C LEU A 112 4.09 47.30 -13.82
N ARG A 113 4.62 47.04 -15.02
CA ARG A 113 4.84 45.68 -15.53
C ARG A 113 5.94 44.93 -14.77
N LYS A 114 6.93 45.63 -14.21
CA LYS A 114 7.91 45.02 -13.29
C LYS A 114 7.25 44.67 -11.97
N LEU A 115 6.44 45.59 -11.42
CA LEU A 115 5.74 45.41 -10.16
C LEU A 115 4.73 44.24 -10.23
N GLU A 116 4.03 44.10 -11.35
CA GLU A 116 3.10 43.00 -11.58
C GLU A 116 3.82 41.64 -11.69
N LYS A 117 4.93 41.59 -12.44
CA LYS A 117 5.78 40.39 -12.51
C LYS A 117 6.42 40.04 -11.17
N GLU A 118 6.73 41.04 -10.35
CA GLU A 118 7.27 40.83 -9.01
C GLU A 118 6.20 40.26 -8.07
N LYS A 119 4.98 40.79 -8.10
CA LYS A 119 3.82 40.25 -7.36
C LYS A 119 3.48 38.82 -7.80
N GLU A 120 3.53 38.51 -9.09
CA GLU A 120 3.30 37.16 -9.59
C GLU A 120 4.39 36.18 -9.12
N ARG A 121 5.66 36.61 -9.14
CA ARG A 121 6.78 35.83 -8.60
C ARG A 121 6.68 35.64 -7.09
N GLU A 122 6.17 36.63 -6.37
CA GLU A 122 5.95 36.56 -4.93
C GLU A 122 4.85 35.56 -4.59
N LYS A 123 3.71 35.61 -5.28
CA LYS A 123 2.63 34.61 -5.14
C LYS A 123 3.13 33.19 -5.43
N LEU A 124 3.88 33.00 -6.50
CA LEU A 124 4.43 31.69 -6.84
C LEU A 124 5.45 31.19 -5.79
N LYS A 125 6.24 32.08 -5.19
CA LYS A 125 7.14 31.73 -4.08
C LYS A 125 6.38 31.37 -2.82
N GLU A 126 5.29 32.08 -2.52
CA GLU A 126 4.43 31.81 -1.37
C GLU A 126 3.72 30.46 -1.52
N GLU A 127 3.14 30.17 -2.69
CA GLU A 127 2.52 28.87 -2.99
C GLU A 127 3.54 27.73 -2.90
N LYS A 128 4.75 27.90 -3.46
CA LYS A 128 5.83 26.92 -3.31
C LYS A 128 6.24 26.74 -1.86
N ARG A 129 6.28 27.81 -1.06
CA ARG A 129 6.60 27.75 0.36
C ARG A 129 5.53 26.99 1.13
N LYS A 130 4.24 27.28 0.91
CA LYS A 130 3.10 26.56 1.51
C LYS A 130 3.11 25.09 1.13
N TYR A 131 3.35 24.79 -0.15
CA TYR A 131 3.46 23.41 -0.63
C TYR A 131 4.62 22.66 0.04
N ALA A 132 5.81 23.29 0.13
CA ALA A 132 6.96 22.70 0.80
C ALA A 132 6.74 22.51 2.31
N GLU A 133 6.03 23.43 2.96
CA GLU A 133 5.67 23.34 4.37
C GLU A 133 4.68 22.20 4.63
N ASN A 134 3.63 22.07 3.81
CA ASN A 134 2.70 20.94 3.85
C ASN A 134 3.42 19.61 3.58
N LEU A 135 4.34 19.57 2.63
CA LEU A 135 5.13 18.37 2.33
C LEU A 135 6.04 17.99 3.51
N LYS A 136 6.67 18.97 4.16
CA LYS A 136 7.45 18.73 5.39
C LYS A 136 6.56 18.21 6.52
N LEU A 137 5.35 18.74 6.65
CA LEU A 137 4.40 18.31 7.68
C LEU A 137 3.90 16.88 7.43
N ARG A 138 3.67 16.51 6.17
CA ARG A 138 3.32 15.15 5.74
C ARG A 138 4.46 14.14 5.88
N ASN A 139 5.71 14.57 5.70
CA ASN A 139 6.89 13.70 5.84
C ASN A 139 7.38 13.55 7.28
N LYS A 140 6.83 14.30 8.23
CA LYS A 140 7.12 14.06 9.65
C LYS A 140 6.57 12.68 10.02
N PRO A 141 7.35 11.83 10.69
CA PRO A 141 6.82 10.63 11.33
C PRO A 141 5.65 11.04 12.21
N ARG A 142 4.50 10.43 11.98
CA ARG A 142 3.24 10.74 12.64
C ARG A 142 2.59 9.43 13.05
N GLU A 143 1.87 9.44 14.14
CA GLU A 143 1.12 8.26 14.60
C GLU A 143 -0.08 8.04 13.67
N ASP A 144 -0.36 6.79 13.30
CA ASP A 144 -1.41 6.45 12.31
C ASP A 144 -2.77 7.07 12.68
N MET A 145 -3.05 7.20 13.98
CA MET A 145 -4.29 7.80 14.50
C MET A 145 -4.40 9.32 14.27
N GLU A 146 -3.31 10.00 13.93
CA GLU A 146 -3.25 11.44 13.63
C GLU A 146 -3.31 11.74 12.12
N CYS A 147 -3.48 10.71 11.29
CA CYS A 147 -3.64 10.85 9.86
C CYS A 147 -5.04 11.40 9.53
N GLU A 148 -5.10 12.39 8.63
CA GLU A 148 -6.35 13.06 8.25
C GLU A 148 -7.18 12.26 7.23
N ASP A 149 -6.64 11.15 6.69
CA ASP A 149 -7.23 10.29 5.67
C ASP A 149 -7.65 8.91 6.19
N LEU A 150 -7.88 8.79 7.51
CA LEU A 150 -8.45 7.60 8.11
C LEU A 150 -9.76 7.23 7.42
N LYS A 151 -9.82 6.02 6.89
CA LYS A 151 -11.03 5.42 6.33
C LYS A 151 -11.66 4.55 7.40
N GLU A 152 -12.99 4.58 7.49
CA GLU A 152 -13.71 3.61 8.30
C GLU A 152 -13.39 2.20 7.79
N LEU A 153 -13.14 1.29 8.75
CA LEU A 153 -12.99 -0.12 8.42
C LEU A 153 -14.27 -0.61 7.73
N PRO A 154 -14.16 -1.49 6.72
CA PRO A 154 -15.34 -2.12 6.16
C PRO A 154 -16.10 -2.83 7.28
N THR A 155 -17.42 -2.78 7.21
CA THR A 155 -18.26 -3.51 8.18
C THR A 155 -17.97 -5.00 8.05
N PRO A 156 -17.57 -5.69 9.14
CA PRO A 156 -17.22 -7.10 9.06
C PRO A 156 -18.47 -7.90 8.68
N VAL A 157 -18.34 -8.74 7.65
CA VAL A 157 -19.40 -9.65 7.22
C VAL A 157 -19.27 -10.94 8.05
N PRO A 158 -20.32 -11.34 8.80
CA PRO A 158 -20.28 -12.57 9.58
C PRO A 158 -19.98 -13.80 8.71
N VAL A 159 -19.11 -14.67 9.22
CA VAL A 159 -18.83 -15.97 8.59
C VAL A 159 -20.09 -16.82 8.64
N ARG A 160 -20.44 -17.45 7.52
CA ARG A 160 -21.58 -18.36 7.44
C ARG A 160 -21.13 -19.75 7.86
N THR A 161 -21.64 -20.23 8.98
CA THR A 161 -21.34 -21.56 9.52
C THR A 161 -22.54 -22.08 10.31
N ARG A 162 -22.73 -23.41 10.37
CA ARG A 162 -23.67 -24.07 11.29
C ARG A 162 -23.18 -24.08 12.74
N LEU A 163 -21.91 -23.75 12.99
CA LEU A 163 -21.35 -23.74 14.33
C LEU A 163 -21.88 -22.54 15.15
N PRO A 164 -22.15 -22.74 16.45
CA PRO A 164 -22.35 -21.64 17.39
C PRO A 164 -21.15 -20.67 17.38
N ALA A 165 -21.41 -19.38 17.53
CA ALA A 165 -20.38 -18.34 17.45
C ALA A 165 -19.32 -18.48 18.56
N GLU A 166 -19.71 -19.04 19.70
CA GLU A 166 -18.85 -19.29 20.86
C GLU A 166 -17.78 -20.35 20.55
N LEU A 167 -18.09 -21.33 19.71
CA LEU A 167 -17.20 -22.45 19.37
C LEU A 167 -16.29 -22.13 18.17
N PHE A 168 -16.58 -21.06 17.44
CA PHE A 168 -15.88 -20.74 16.18
C PHE A 168 -14.38 -20.52 16.38
N GLY A 169 -13.99 -19.84 17.45
CA GLY A 169 -12.57 -19.58 17.76
C GLY A 169 -11.79 -20.88 18.01
N GLU A 170 -12.35 -21.76 18.84
CA GLU A 170 -11.78 -23.07 19.15
C GLU A 170 -11.71 -23.98 17.91
N ALA A 171 -12.74 -23.96 17.06
CA ALA A 171 -12.73 -24.68 15.79
C ALA A 171 -11.61 -24.20 14.86
N LEU A 172 -11.36 -22.89 14.80
CA LEU A 172 -10.22 -22.35 14.04
C LEU A 172 -8.87 -22.79 14.60
N THR A 173 -8.74 -22.93 15.93
CA THR A 173 -7.52 -23.47 16.54
C THR A 173 -7.22 -24.89 16.05
N VAL A 174 -8.24 -25.74 15.96
CA VAL A 174 -8.08 -27.10 15.42
C VAL A 174 -7.68 -27.07 13.94
N ILE A 175 -8.33 -26.24 13.12
CA ILE A 175 -7.99 -26.09 11.70
C ILE A 175 -6.56 -25.57 11.52
N GLU A 176 -6.16 -24.56 12.29
CA GLU A 176 -4.82 -23.97 12.22
C GLU A 176 -3.75 -25.00 12.58
N PHE A 177 -3.98 -25.80 13.63
CA PHE A 177 -3.09 -26.90 13.98
C PHE A 177 -2.97 -27.92 12.86
N LEU A 178 -4.09 -28.42 12.34
CA LEU A 178 -4.09 -29.41 11.25
C LEU A 178 -3.41 -28.88 9.99
N HIS A 179 -3.57 -27.59 9.70
CA HIS A 179 -2.88 -26.94 8.57
C HIS A 179 -1.37 -26.77 8.82
N ALA A 180 -0.96 -26.42 10.04
CA ALA A 180 0.45 -26.14 10.35
C ALA A 180 1.27 -27.40 10.65
N PHE A 181 0.66 -28.41 11.28
CA PHE A 181 1.31 -29.60 11.82
C PHE A 181 0.75 -30.91 11.28
N GLY A 182 -0.23 -30.90 10.38
CA GLY A 182 -0.78 -32.13 9.79
C GLY A 182 0.20 -32.89 8.91
N ASP A 183 1.06 -32.19 8.15
CA ASP A 183 2.03 -32.81 7.24
C ASP A 183 3.01 -33.79 7.94
N PRO A 184 3.62 -33.45 9.10
CA PRO A 184 4.43 -34.38 9.89
C PRO A 184 3.73 -35.68 10.32
N PHE A 185 2.41 -35.66 10.47
CA PHE A 185 1.61 -36.81 10.90
C PHE A 185 0.88 -37.49 9.73
N GLU A 186 1.30 -37.21 8.49
CA GLU A 186 0.74 -37.82 7.27
C GLU A 186 -0.77 -37.54 7.04
N LEU A 187 -1.30 -36.43 7.59
CA LEU A 187 -2.74 -36.04 7.50
C LEU A 187 -3.33 -36.08 6.08
N ARG A 188 -2.48 -35.94 5.05
CA ARG A 188 -2.92 -35.94 3.64
C ARG A 188 -3.35 -37.31 3.14
N ASP A 189 -2.99 -38.38 3.84
CA ASP A 189 -3.41 -39.74 3.50
C ASP A 189 -4.91 -39.92 3.79
N GLU A 190 -5.42 -39.30 4.88
CA GLU A 190 -6.86 -39.25 5.19
C GLU A 190 -7.57 -38.05 4.55
N PHE A 191 -6.90 -36.89 4.50
CA PHE A 191 -7.45 -35.63 3.98
C PHE A 191 -6.56 -35.02 2.87
N PRO A 192 -6.67 -35.49 1.61
CA PRO A 192 -5.80 -35.05 0.51
C PRO A 192 -5.82 -33.53 0.24
N ASP A 193 -6.99 -32.91 0.40
CA ASP A 193 -7.19 -31.46 0.22
C ASP A 193 -7.07 -30.68 1.54
N GLY A 194 -6.69 -31.36 2.62
CA GLY A 194 -6.66 -30.82 3.98
C GLY A 194 -8.05 -30.67 4.62
N VAL A 195 -8.06 -30.20 5.87
CA VAL A 195 -9.28 -30.04 6.66
C VAL A 195 -9.76 -28.60 6.57
N THR A 196 -10.83 -28.39 5.80
CA THR A 196 -11.46 -27.07 5.65
C THR A 196 -12.48 -26.81 6.76
N LEU A 197 -12.95 -25.55 6.89
CA LEU A 197 -14.01 -25.21 7.83
C LEU A 197 -15.30 -26.01 7.56
N GLU A 198 -15.62 -26.29 6.30
CA GLU A 198 -16.80 -27.08 5.94
C GLU A 198 -16.69 -28.54 6.43
N VAL A 199 -15.49 -29.13 6.31
CA VAL A 199 -15.19 -30.48 6.79
C VAL A 199 -15.27 -30.56 8.31
N LEU A 200 -14.64 -29.61 9.02
CA LEU A 200 -14.69 -29.58 10.47
C LEU A 200 -16.10 -29.28 10.98
N GLU A 201 -16.84 -28.39 10.30
CA GLU A 201 -18.23 -28.12 10.63
C GLU A 201 -19.11 -29.37 10.49
N GLU A 202 -18.91 -30.18 9.44
CA GLU A 202 -19.60 -31.46 9.29
C GLU A 202 -19.17 -32.46 10.37
N ALA A 203 -17.89 -32.50 10.74
CA ALA A 203 -17.42 -33.37 11.82
C ALA A 203 -18.06 -33.03 13.18
N LEU A 204 -18.22 -31.75 13.48
CA LEU A 204 -18.77 -31.30 14.76
C LEU A 204 -20.31 -31.38 14.81
N VAL A 205 -21.00 -31.00 13.72
CA VAL A 205 -22.46 -30.94 13.69
C VAL A 205 -23.09 -32.27 13.25
N GLY A 206 -22.43 -33.04 12.40
CA GLY A 206 -22.91 -34.33 11.89
C GLY A 206 -22.80 -35.47 12.90
N SER A 207 -23.54 -36.54 12.65
CA SER A 207 -23.55 -37.76 13.48
C SER A 207 -23.22 -39.02 12.67
N ASP A 208 -22.60 -38.85 11.51
CA ASP A 208 -22.23 -39.96 10.63
C ASP A 208 -21.00 -40.70 11.20
N PRO A 209 -21.13 -42.00 11.54
CA PRO A 209 -20.01 -42.81 12.01
C PRO A 209 -18.93 -43.04 10.94
N GLU A 210 -19.25 -42.84 9.66
CA GLU A 210 -18.29 -42.91 8.55
C GLU A 210 -17.95 -41.51 8.02
N GLY A 211 -18.22 -40.48 8.83
CA GLY A 211 -17.99 -39.08 8.51
C GLY A 211 -16.61 -38.57 8.91
N PRO A 212 -16.32 -37.29 8.64
CA PRO A 212 -15.00 -36.69 8.87
C PRO A 212 -14.58 -36.67 10.35
N LEU A 213 -15.53 -36.76 11.30
CA LEU A 213 -15.18 -36.89 12.72
C LEU A 213 -14.47 -38.20 13.02
N CYS A 214 -14.92 -39.31 12.42
CA CYS A 214 -14.32 -40.61 12.61
C CYS A 214 -12.86 -40.60 12.14
N GLU A 215 -12.64 -40.12 10.91
CA GLU A 215 -11.31 -39.99 10.31
C GLU A 215 -10.39 -39.06 11.12
N LEU A 216 -10.91 -37.91 11.59
CA LEU A 216 -10.13 -37.00 12.46
C LEU A 216 -9.70 -37.69 13.77
N LEU A 217 -10.60 -38.43 14.40
CA LEU A 217 -10.29 -39.13 15.65
C LEU A 217 -9.33 -40.30 15.41
N PHE A 218 -9.43 -41.00 14.28
CA PHE A 218 -8.45 -42.01 13.87
C PHE A 218 -7.07 -41.41 13.68
N PHE A 219 -6.99 -40.30 12.94
CA PHE A 219 -5.76 -39.53 12.75
C PHE A 219 -5.13 -39.15 14.11
N PHE A 220 -5.89 -38.50 14.99
CA PHE A 220 -5.38 -38.05 16.29
C PHE A 220 -4.92 -39.22 17.17
N LEU A 221 -5.72 -40.29 17.29
CA LEU A 221 -5.36 -41.43 18.13
C LEU A 221 -4.14 -42.19 17.58
N THR A 222 -4.07 -42.38 16.26
CA THR A 222 -2.91 -43.00 15.61
C THR A 222 -1.64 -42.18 15.85
N ALA A 223 -1.70 -40.87 15.61
CA ALA A 223 -0.57 -39.96 15.85
C ALA A 223 -0.14 -39.96 17.32
N ILE A 224 -1.09 -39.90 18.25
CA ILE A 224 -0.79 -39.92 19.69
C ILE A 224 -0.14 -41.25 20.09
N PHE A 225 -0.64 -42.39 19.61
CA PHE A 225 -0.05 -43.68 19.93
C PHE A 225 1.37 -43.84 19.36
N GLN A 226 1.65 -43.30 18.18
CA GLN A 226 3.00 -43.26 17.62
C GLN A 226 3.94 -42.43 18.50
N VAL A 227 3.54 -41.21 18.88
CA VAL A 227 4.33 -40.32 19.75
C VAL A 227 4.59 -40.94 21.12
N LEU A 228 3.57 -41.55 21.73
CA LEU A 228 3.71 -42.23 23.03
C LEU A 228 4.67 -43.43 22.96
N ASP A 229 4.71 -44.14 21.84
CA ASP A 229 5.62 -45.26 21.64
C ASP A 229 7.07 -44.80 21.50
N GLU A 230 7.30 -43.74 20.73
CA GLU A 230 8.61 -43.10 20.61
C GLU A 230 9.10 -42.57 21.96
N GLU A 231 8.23 -41.91 22.73
CA GLU A 231 8.55 -41.43 24.08
C GLU A 231 8.92 -42.60 25.01
N GLN A 232 8.14 -43.68 25.00
CA GLN A 232 8.40 -44.84 25.82
C GLN A 232 9.74 -45.52 25.48
N GLU A 233 10.12 -45.55 24.20
CA GLU A 233 11.41 -46.09 23.76
C GLU A 233 12.59 -45.23 24.25
N GLU A 234 12.48 -43.90 24.15
CA GLU A 234 13.52 -42.97 24.63
C GLU A 234 13.68 -43.03 26.16
N VAL A 235 12.56 -43.07 26.88
CA VAL A 235 12.56 -43.28 28.33
C VAL A 235 13.26 -44.59 28.70
N ALA A 236 12.99 -45.68 27.98
CA ALA A 236 13.61 -46.97 28.26
C ALA A 236 15.13 -46.95 28.02
N LYS A 237 15.60 -46.19 27.03
CA LYS A 237 17.04 -45.95 26.79
C LYS A 237 17.66 -45.17 27.94
N ASP A 238 17.07 -44.05 28.33
CA ASP A 238 17.57 -43.20 29.42
C ASP A 238 17.62 -43.96 30.77
N GLN A 239 16.60 -44.78 31.06
CA GLN A 239 16.58 -45.61 32.29
C GLN A 239 17.62 -46.72 32.28
N ALA A 240 17.95 -47.29 31.11
CA ALA A 240 19.01 -48.28 30.99
C ALA A 240 20.40 -47.67 31.23
N GLU A 241 20.57 -46.39 30.88
CA GLU A 241 21.80 -45.62 31.10
C GLU A 241 21.96 -45.16 32.57
N ASP A 242 20.85 -44.78 33.22
CA ASP A 242 20.82 -44.27 34.60
C ASP A 242 20.15 -45.24 35.60
N LEU A 243 20.80 -46.39 35.87
CA LEU A 243 20.37 -47.38 36.89
C LEU A 243 20.46 -46.89 38.36
N ARG A 244 20.60 -45.59 38.59
CA ARG A 244 20.77 -44.99 39.93
C ARG A 244 20.08 -43.65 39.95
N ASP A 245 18.84 -43.64 40.42
CA ASP A 245 18.25 -42.61 41.28
C ASP A 245 16.72 -42.70 41.18
N ALA A 246 16.14 -43.59 41.97
CA ALA A 246 14.75 -43.41 42.40
C ALA A 246 14.82 -42.42 43.57
N LEU A 247 14.56 -41.14 43.29
CA LEU A 247 14.23 -40.20 44.35
C LEU A 247 12.84 -40.56 44.85
N ASP A 248 12.75 -40.91 46.13
CA ASP A 248 11.50 -40.88 46.89
C ASP A 248 11.00 -39.43 46.85
N ASP A 249 9.91 -39.20 46.11
CA ASP A 249 9.30 -37.87 46.02
C ASP A 249 7.97 -37.89 46.77
N ASP A 250 7.80 -36.91 47.67
CA ASP A 250 6.60 -36.62 48.47
C ASP A 250 5.43 -36.28 47.53
N SER A 251 4.91 -37.30 46.88
CA SER A 251 3.84 -37.18 45.90
C SER A 251 2.55 -36.81 46.63
N ASP A 252 1.89 -35.73 46.22
CA ASP A 252 0.57 -35.38 46.73
C ASP A 252 -0.35 -36.62 46.66
N PRO A 253 -0.99 -37.04 47.77
CA PRO A 253 -1.90 -38.19 47.78
C PRO A 253 -2.97 -38.10 46.69
N THR A 254 -3.36 -36.87 46.29
CA THR A 254 -4.30 -36.62 45.19
C THR A 254 -3.72 -37.07 43.85
N GLN A 255 -2.48 -36.69 43.53
CA GLN A 255 -1.80 -37.07 42.29
C GLN A 255 -1.53 -38.57 42.24
N SER A 256 -1.15 -39.18 43.37
CA SER A 256 -0.94 -40.62 43.47
C SER A 256 -2.24 -41.40 43.22
N ALA A 257 -3.36 -40.97 43.80
CA ALA A 257 -4.66 -41.59 43.56
C ALA A 257 -5.09 -41.48 42.08
N LEU A 258 -4.87 -40.33 41.44
CA LEU A 258 -5.18 -40.12 40.02
C LEU A 258 -4.34 -41.01 39.10
N SER A 259 -3.02 -41.04 39.32
CA SER A 259 -2.11 -41.92 38.58
C SER A 259 -2.48 -43.39 38.75
N ALA A 260 -2.90 -43.82 39.96
CA ALA A 260 -3.36 -45.18 40.19
C ALA A 260 -4.65 -45.52 39.41
N VAL A 261 -5.63 -44.62 39.41
CA VAL A 261 -6.87 -44.80 38.63
C VAL A 261 -6.59 -44.82 37.13
N ALA A 262 -5.74 -43.90 36.64
CA ALA A 262 -5.34 -43.88 35.25
C ALA A 262 -4.57 -45.14 34.86
N SER A 263 -3.70 -45.66 35.73
CA SER A 263 -2.95 -46.91 35.50
C SER A 263 -3.89 -48.11 35.39
N LEU A 264 -4.95 -48.17 36.20
CA LEU A 264 -5.99 -49.19 36.07
C LEU A 264 -6.74 -49.08 34.73
N ALA A 265 -7.06 -47.86 34.30
CA ALA A 265 -7.70 -47.64 33.01
C ALA A 265 -6.78 -48.02 31.83
N ALA A 266 -5.49 -47.67 31.89
CA ALA A 266 -4.50 -48.03 30.89
C ALA A 266 -4.23 -49.54 30.81
N ALA A 267 -4.35 -50.27 31.94
CA ALA A 267 -4.23 -51.73 31.98
C ALA A 267 -5.50 -52.47 31.52
N TRP A 268 -6.64 -51.77 31.43
CA TRP A 268 -7.93 -52.37 31.12
C TRP A 268 -7.96 -53.12 29.78
N PRO A 269 -7.47 -52.55 28.65
CA PRO A 269 -7.39 -53.27 27.37
C PRO A 269 -6.60 -54.58 27.50
N GLN A 270 -5.44 -54.53 28.16
CA GLN A 270 -4.59 -55.71 28.32
C GLN A 270 -5.26 -56.80 29.14
N LEU A 271 -6.02 -56.42 30.18
CA LEU A 271 -6.70 -57.36 31.06
C LEU A 271 -7.93 -58.01 30.40
N HIS A 272 -8.69 -57.26 29.60
CA HIS A 272 -9.99 -57.69 29.09
C HIS A 272 -9.97 -58.11 27.63
N GLN A 273 -9.08 -57.53 26.82
CA GLN A 273 -8.95 -57.79 25.38
C GLN A 273 -7.66 -58.52 25.03
N GLY A 274 -6.71 -58.62 25.98
CA GLY A 274 -5.46 -59.36 25.79
C GLY A 274 -4.39 -58.61 24.99
N SER A 275 -4.65 -57.35 24.65
CA SER A 275 -3.77 -56.47 23.88
C SER A 275 -3.69 -55.07 24.49
N SER A 276 -2.63 -54.33 24.18
CA SER A 276 -2.52 -52.92 24.59
C SER A 276 -3.48 -52.03 23.79
N LEU A 277 -3.84 -50.85 24.33
CA LEU A 277 -4.79 -49.93 23.69
C LEU A 277 -4.38 -49.57 22.25
N LYS A 278 -3.08 -49.36 22.02
CA LYS A 278 -2.50 -49.02 20.71
C LYS A 278 -2.52 -50.13 19.67
N GLN A 279 -2.73 -51.38 20.10
CA GLN A 279 -2.80 -52.56 19.23
C GLN A 279 -4.24 -52.90 18.84
N LEU A 280 -5.21 -52.16 19.35
CA LEU A 280 -6.61 -52.35 18.98
C LEU A 280 -6.85 -51.72 17.63
N ASP A 281 -7.60 -52.43 16.79
CA ASP A 281 -8.07 -51.88 15.53
C ASP A 281 -9.01 -50.72 15.81
N LEU A 282 -8.78 -49.60 15.13
CA LEU A 282 -9.67 -48.45 15.15
C LEU A 282 -10.77 -48.67 14.11
N ASP A 283 -12.00 -48.84 14.57
CA ASP A 283 -13.18 -48.91 13.71
C ASP A 283 -14.30 -48.02 14.27
N SER A 284 -15.26 -47.68 13.41
CA SER A 284 -16.31 -46.72 13.76
C SER A 284 -17.17 -47.15 14.96
N CYS A 285 -17.24 -48.46 15.25
CA CYS A 285 -18.01 -49.02 16.37
C CYS A 285 -17.20 -49.09 17.67
N THR A 286 -15.86 -49.26 17.61
CA THR A 286 -14.99 -49.36 18.80
C THR A 286 -14.37 -48.03 19.22
N LEU A 287 -14.31 -47.07 18.29
CA LEU A 287 -13.65 -45.77 18.48
C LEU A 287 -14.04 -45.05 19.77
N SER A 288 -15.33 -45.04 20.10
CA SER A 288 -15.83 -44.32 21.28
C SER A 288 -15.27 -44.88 22.59
N GLU A 289 -15.12 -46.20 22.70
CA GLU A 289 -14.55 -46.84 23.89
C GLU A 289 -13.02 -46.72 23.91
N ILE A 290 -12.36 -46.86 22.75
CA ILE A 290 -10.91 -46.67 22.65
C ILE A 290 -10.53 -45.24 23.06
N LEU A 291 -11.25 -44.24 22.56
CA LEU A 291 -11.11 -42.85 22.95
C LEU A 291 -11.34 -42.65 24.44
N ARG A 292 -12.42 -43.22 25.00
CA ARG A 292 -12.73 -43.11 26.44
C ARG A 292 -11.61 -43.71 27.29
N LEU A 293 -11.10 -44.88 26.92
CA LEU A 293 -10.00 -45.55 27.62
C LEU A 293 -8.68 -44.78 27.49
N HIS A 294 -8.42 -44.18 26.32
CA HIS A 294 -7.26 -43.31 26.13
C HIS A 294 -7.32 -42.11 27.10
N ILE A 295 -8.44 -41.39 27.11
CA ILE A 295 -8.60 -40.21 27.97
C ILE A 295 -8.44 -40.60 29.44
N LEU A 296 -9.11 -41.68 29.89
CA LEU A 296 -9.00 -42.18 31.27
C LEU A 296 -7.59 -42.64 31.63
N GLY A 297 -6.88 -43.26 30.68
CA GLY A 297 -5.53 -43.79 30.85
C GLY A 297 -4.42 -42.74 30.72
N SER A 298 -4.70 -41.53 30.20
CA SER A 298 -3.67 -40.52 29.89
C SER A 298 -2.75 -40.20 31.09
N GLY A 299 -3.30 -40.20 32.30
CA GLY A 299 -2.55 -39.96 33.53
C GLY A 299 -1.58 -41.07 33.95
N ALA A 300 -1.65 -42.26 33.35
CA ALA A 300 -0.76 -43.39 33.66
C ALA A 300 0.64 -43.20 33.08
N TYR A 301 0.74 -42.51 31.96
CA TYR A 301 2.01 -42.28 31.26
C TYR A 301 2.88 -41.25 31.99
N CYS A 302 2.30 -40.51 32.93
CA CYS A 302 2.97 -39.57 33.84
C CYS A 302 3.57 -40.26 35.09
N ASN A 303 3.83 -41.57 35.06
CA ASN A 303 4.37 -42.30 36.21
C ASN A 303 5.81 -41.88 36.58
N HIS A 304 6.18 -42.10 37.84
CA HIS A 304 7.43 -41.68 38.47
C HIS A 304 8.71 -42.16 37.77
N GLY A 305 8.68 -43.30 37.08
CA GLY A 305 9.81 -43.79 36.28
C GLY A 305 10.24 -42.81 35.17
N ASN A 306 9.32 -41.97 34.70
CA ASN A 306 9.54 -41.04 33.60
C ASN A 306 9.70 -39.60 34.10
N ALA A 307 9.67 -39.35 35.42
CA ALA A 307 9.72 -38.00 35.98
C ALA A 307 11.02 -37.26 35.63
N LYS A 308 12.16 -37.96 35.68
CA LYS A 308 13.47 -37.41 35.30
C LYS A 308 13.53 -37.06 33.82
N PHE A 309 13.06 -37.96 32.95
CA PHE A 309 12.97 -37.74 31.51
C PHE A 309 12.14 -36.48 31.21
N ARG A 310 10.93 -36.39 31.78
CA ARG A 310 10.06 -35.23 31.58
C ARG A 310 10.64 -33.93 32.12
N TYR A 311 11.27 -33.96 33.30
CA TYR A 311 11.95 -32.78 33.85
C TYR A 311 13.07 -32.28 32.94
N GLN A 312 13.89 -33.19 32.40
CA GLN A 312 15.07 -32.83 31.61
C GLN A 312 14.77 -32.53 30.14
N LYS A 313 13.82 -33.25 29.53
CA LYS A 313 13.56 -33.23 28.08
C LYS A 313 12.27 -32.51 27.69
N GLN A 314 11.28 -32.47 28.59
CA GLN A 314 9.97 -31.86 28.33
C GLN A 314 9.69 -30.66 29.23
N GLY A 315 10.66 -30.14 29.99
CA GLY A 315 10.45 -28.92 30.77
C GLY A 315 9.54 -29.10 31.99
N ALA A 316 9.54 -30.31 32.57
CA ALA A 316 8.87 -30.63 33.84
C ALA A 316 7.33 -30.63 33.82
N PHE A 317 6.72 -31.03 32.70
CA PHE A 317 5.28 -31.29 32.63
C PHE A 317 4.81 -32.22 33.75
N THR A 318 3.79 -31.77 34.48
CA THR A 318 3.14 -32.54 35.55
C THR A 318 1.89 -33.24 35.04
N LEU A 319 1.33 -34.14 35.86
CA LEU A 319 0.05 -34.80 35.55
C LEU A 319 -1.09 -33.81 35.28
N MET A 320 -1.08 -32.65 35.95
CA MET A 320 -2.14 -31.65 35.86
C MET A 320 -2.07 -30.82 34.58
N ASP A 321 -0.92 -30.86 33.91
CA ASP A 321 -0.72 -30.18 32.64
C ASP A 321 -1.20 -31.04 31.46
N ASP A 322 -1.52 -32.33 31.70
CA ASP A 322 -2.04 -33.22 30.67
C ASP A 322 -3.48 -32.81 30.27
N PRO A 323 -3.72 -32.50 28.99
CA PRO A 323 -4.99 -31.96 28.54
C PRO A 323 -6.14 -32.98 28.64
N CYS A 324 -5.85 -34.27 28.50
CA CYS A 324 -6.83 -35.33 28.68
C CYS A 324 -7.18 -35.51 30.17
N VAL A 325 -6.21 -35.40 31.09
CA VAL A 325 -6.46 -35.37 32.54
C VAL A 325 -7.32 -34.16 32.92
N ASN A 326 -6.99 -32.97 32.40
CA ASN A 326 -7.76 -31.75 32.62
C ASN A 326 -9.21 -31.87 32.08
N LEU A 327 -9.41 -32.55 30.94
CA LEU A 327 -10.74 -32.86 30.43
C LEU A 327 -11.56 -33.72 31.40
N GLN A 328 -10.93 -34.70 32.06
CA GLN A 328 -11.64 -35.53 33.06
C GLN A 328 -12.13 -34.68 34.25
N PHE A 329 -11.34 -33.68 34.66
CA PHE A 329 -11.67 -32.80 35.78
C PHE A 329 -12.73 -31.77 35.44
N SER A 330 -12.59 -31.13 34.28
CA SER A 330 -13.51 -30.08 33.84
C SER A 330 -14.86 -30.65 33.41
N GLU A 331 -14.88 -31.81 32.75
CA GLU A 331 -16.09 -32.39 32.15
C GLU A 331 -16.28 -33.88 32.50
N PRO A 332 -16.44 -34.25 33.78
CA PRO A 332 -16.65 -35.64 34.18
C PRO A 332 -17.94 -36.24 33.61
N ALA A 333 -18.94 -35.41 33.34
CA ALA A 333 -20.20 -35.82 32.72
C ALA A 333 -19.99 -36.31 31.27
N LEU A 334 -19.06 -35.70 30.54
CA LEU A 334 -18.73 -36.08 29.16
C LEU A 334 -18.14 -37.49 29.10
N LEU A 335 -17.20 -37.82 29.98
CA LEU A 335 -16.63 -39.18 30.02
C LEU A 335 -17.63 -40.23 30.45
N LYS A 336 -18.54 -39.88 31.36
CA LYS A 336 -19.66 -40.76 31.71
C LYS A 336 -20.58 -40.99 30.51
N LYS A 337 -20.84 -39.96 29.72
CA LYS A 337 -21.67 -40.05 28.51
C LYS A 337 -21.01 -40.93 27.42
N LEU A 338 -19.70 -40.78 27.20
CA LEU A 338 -18.92 -41.62 26.28
C LEU A 338 -19.00 -43.13 26.60
N SER A 339 -19.30 -43.52 27.85
CA SER A 339 -19.44 -44.94 28.22
C SER A 339 -20.70 -45.61 27.65
N CYS A 340 -21.69 -44.84 27.21
CA CYS A 340 -22.97 -45.37 26.74
C CYS A 340 -23.53 -44.64 25.50
N THR A 341 -22.83 -43.63 24.99
CA THR A 341 -23.22 -42.84 23.83
C THR A 341 -22.04 -42.78 22.87
N PRO A 342 -22.24 -43.08 21.57
CA PRO A 342 -21.17 -42.97 20.60
C PRO A 342 -20.71 -41.51 20.45
N VAL A 343 -19.43 -41.31 20.16
CA VAL A 343 -18.81 -39.99 20.02
C VAL A 343 -19.50 -39.11 18.96
N TYR A 344 -20.08 -39.72 17.93
CA TYR A 344 -20.80 -39.03 16.85
C TYR A 344 -22.13 -38.39 17.30
N ASP A 345 -22.73 -38.87 18.40
CA ASP A 345 -23.99 -38.37 18.95
C ASP A 345 -23.78 -37.31 20.04
N LEU A 346 -22.53 -36.93 20.30
CA LEU A 346 -22.21 -35.83 21.22
C LEU A 346 -22.55 -34.47 20.62
N SER A 347 -22.72 -33.47 21.49
CA SER A 347 -22.92 -32.09 21.05
C SER A 347 -21.66 -31.57 20.34
N PRO A 348 -21.80 -30.54 19.47
CA PRO A 348 -20.64 -29.93 18.82
C PRO A 348 -19.59 -29.42 19.82
N GLU A 349 -20.03 -28.89 20.97
CA GLU A 349 -19.16 -28.44 22.06
C GLU A 349 -18.39 -29.61 22.69
N GLU A 350 -19.09 -30.71 23.00
CA GLU A 350 -18.47 -31.91 23.58
C GLU A 350 -17.43 -32.53 22.63
N LYS A 351 -17.75 -32.62 21.32
CA LYS A 351 -16.81 -33.09 20.29
C LYS A 351 -15.59 -32.20 20.19
N LEU A 352 -15.79 -30.89 20.20
CA LEU A 352 -14.70 -29.93 20.09
C LEU A 352 -13.76 -29.98 21.30
N LYS A 353 -14.31 -30.12 22.52
CA LYS A 353 -13.49 -30.32 23.74
C LYS A 353 -12.62 -31.58 23.67
N ILE A 354 -13.15 -32.67 23.09
CA ILE A 354 -12.37 -33.89 22.85
C ILE A 354 -11.25 -33.60 21.85
N LEU A 355 -11.55 -32.99 20.70
CA LEU A 355 -10.54 -32.69 19.68
C LEU A 355 -9.44 -31.77 20.22
N LEU A 356 -9.79 -30.74 21.01
CA LEU A 356 -8.83 -29.86 21.65
C LEU A 356 -7.95 -30.59 22.67
N ALA A 357 -8.51 -31.53 23.42
CA ALA A 357 -7.74 -32.33 24.38
C ALA A 357 -6.73 -33.24 23.67
N LEU A 358 -7.14 -33.88 22.55
CA LEU A 358 -6.25 -34.71 21.72
C LEU A 358 -5.18 -33.87 21.02
N LEU A 359 -5.56 -32.71 20.47
CA LEU A 359 -4.63 -31.75 19.88
C LEU A 359 -3.60 -31.29 20.91
N GLY A 360 -4.06 -30.91 22.11
CA GLY A 360 -3.19 -30.54 23.21
C GLY A 360 -2.20 -31.66 23.53
N LYS A 361 -2.66 -32.92 23.49
CA LYS A 361 -1.83 -34.10 23.77
C LYS A 361 -0.71 -34.29 22.74
N LEU A 362 -0.89 -33.86 21.50
CA LEU A 362 0.17 -33.87 20.49
C LEU A 362 1.17 -32.71 20.65
N LEU A 363 0.77 -31.63 21.32
CA LEU A 363 1.61 -30.46 21.55
C LEU A 363 2.44 -30.54 22.84
N THR A 364 2.04 -31.39 23.78
CA THR A 364 2.70 -31.64 25.07
C THR A 364 3.42 -32.97 25.06
#